data_AF-A0A948VC23-F1
#
_entry.id   AF-A0A948VC23-F1
#
_cell.length_a   1.000
_cell.length_b   1.000
_cell.length_c   1.000
_cell.angle_alpha   90.00
_cell.angle_beta   90.00
_cell.angle_gamma   90.00
#
_symmetry.space_group_name_H-M   'P 1'
#
loop_
_entity.id
_entity.type
_entity.pdbx_description
1 polymer ?
#
loop_
_entity_poly.entity_id
_entity_poly.type
_entity_poly.pdbx_seq_one_letter_code
_entity_poly.pdbx_strand_id
1 'polypeptide(L)'
;MKFPVLIILLVAVPALCVPVFAEEYVSGPREVVLDRPGQDLPPNLPFAVLTLSSIHEEIRLVKEKTAEEVQQLLDRLASATTEEEAVALVRRIERVEFDQTLSILKIQIKHARKAGQFELVRRLQKEVGAMLENQIQVAASEVR
;
A
#
# COMPACT_ATOMS: atom_id res chain seq x y z
N MET A 1 -17.75 25.45 -38.12
CA MET A 1 -18.55 24.21 -37.93
C MET A 1 -17.60 23.03 -37.80
N LYS A 2 -17.76 22.22 -36.74
CA LYS A 2 -17.29 20.83 -36.52
C LYS A 2 -15.79 20.57 -36.26
N PHE A 3 -15.45 20.38 -34.98
CA PHE A 3 -14.44 19.40 -34.49
C PHE A 3 -15.08 17.99 -34.50
N PRO A 4 -14.43 16.88 -34.09
CA PRO A 4 -13.02 16.42 -34.13
C PRO A 4 -12.90 14.97 -34.66
N VAL A 5 -11.77 14.52 -35.21
CA VAL A 5 -11.44 13.07 -35.21
C VAL A 5 -9.93 12.86 -35.21
N LEU A 6 -9.51 11.91 -34.36
CA LEU A 6 -8.32 11.07 -34.53
C LEU A 6 -6.99 11.59 -33.97
N ILE A 7 -7.01 11.69 -32.63
CA ILE A 7 -5.91 11.31 -31.73
C ILE A 7 -5.54 9.84 -32.03
N ILE A 8 -4.82 9.55 -33.11
CA ILE A 8 -4.17 8.25 -33.36
C ILE A 8 -2.92 8.51 -34.19
N LEU A 9 -1.85 9.03 -33.56
CA LEU A 9 -0.48 8.88 -34.08
C LEU A 9 0.55 9.33 -33.06
N LEU A 10 0.51 8.73 -31.87
CA LEU A 10 1.60 8.82 -30.89
C LEU A 10 1.72 7.53 -30.06
N VAL A 11 1.48 6.39 -30.72
CA VAL A 11 1.85 5.06 -30.22
C VAL A 11 2.95 4.55 -31.13
N ALA A 12 4.16 5.05 -30.90
CA ALA A 12 5.36 4.50 -31.46
C ALA A 12 6.34 4.30 -30.30
N VAL A 13 6.79 3.04 -30.18
CA VAL A 13 7.91 2.55 -29.34
C VAL A 13 7.50 2.26 -27.87
N PRO A 14 7.63 1.01 -27.34
CA PRO A 14 8.70 0.04 -27.61
C PRO A 14 8.24 -1.42 -27.84
N ALA A 15 8.58 -1.98 -29.00
CA ALA A 15 8.40 -3.41 -29.31
C ALA A 15 9.72 -4.21 -29.30
N LEU A 16 10.80 -3.68 -28.72
CA LEU A 16 12.13 -4.32 -28.75
C LEU A 16 12.85 -4.13 -27.42
N CYS A 17 12.62 -5.03 -26.46
CA CYS A 17 13.54 -5.39 -25.35
C CYS A 17 12.91 -6.44 -24.42
N VAL A 18 12.64 -7.65 -24.95
CA VAL A 18 12.45 -8.84 -24.10
C VAL A 18 13.17 -10.02 -24.75
N PRO A 19 14.32 -10.46 -24.21
CA PRO A 19 14.69 -11.86 -24.18
C PRO A 19 14.33 -12.38 -22.77
N VAL A 20 13.34 -13.27 -22.64
CA VAL A 20 13.57 -14.73 -22.59
C VAL A 20 14.68 -15.11 -21.59
N PHE A 21 14.29 -15.29 -20.34
CA PHE A 21 14.72 -16.43 -19.53
C PHE A 21 13.49 -16.94 -18.79
N ALA A 22 12.86 -17.95 -19.38
CA ALA A 22 12.04 -18.89 -18.66
C ALA A 22 12.97 -19.95 -18.10
N GLU A 23 12.99 -20.14 -16.77
CA GLU A 23 13.10 -21.46 -16.15
C GLU A 23 12.75 -21.38 -14.66
N GLU A 24 11.91 -22.34 -14.26
CA GLU A 24 11.62 -22.81 -12.90
C GLU A 24 10.79 -21.96 -11.92
N TYR A 25 9.48 -22.21 -11.99
CA TYR A 25 8.59 -22.23 -10.83
C TYR A 25 8.99 -23.37 -9.86
N VAL A 26 9.67 -23.06 -8.75
CA VAL A 26 9.65 -23.88 -7.52
C VAL A 26 9.71 -22.97 -6.28
N SER A 27 8.53 -22.81 -5.65
CA SER A 27 8.25 -22.58 -4.22
C SER A 27 9.15 -21.69 -3.34
N GLY A 28 8.54 -20.67 -2.73
CA GLY A 28 8.90 -20.19 -1.39
C GLY A 28 8.72 -18.68 -1.20
N PRO A 29 8.01 -18.20 -0.15
CA PRO A 29 8.10 -16.80 0.24
C PRO A 29 9.54 -16.54 0.65
N ARG A 30 10.15 -15.45 0.15
CA ARG A 30 11.45 -14.98 0.65
C ARG A 30 11.27 -14.58 2.12
N GLU A 31 11.46 -15.54 3.01
CA GLU A 31 11.84 -15.27 4.39
C GLU A 31 13.17 -14.53 4.36
N VAL A 32 13.21 -13.41 5.07
CA VAL A 32 14.46 -12.75 5.43
C VAL A 32 15.18 -13.71 6.39
N VAL A 33 15.96 -14.63 5.87
CA VAL A 33 16.83 -15.49 6.66
C VAL A 33 17.97 -14.62 7.18
N LEU A 34 17.92 -14.32 8.48
CA LEU A 34 19.03 -13.74 9.23
C LEU A 34 20.16 -14.77 9.24
N ASP A 35 21.12 -14.60 8.36
CA ASP A 35 22.33 -15.41 8.31
C ASP A 35 23.18 -15.09 9.55
N ARG A 36 23.01 -15.89 10.62
CA ARG A 36 24.00 -16.06 11.69
C ARG A 36 24.14 -17.54 12.01
N PRO A 37 25.36 -18.09 12.03
CA PRO A 37 25.58 -19.46 12.42
C PRO A 37 25.39 -19.58 13.94
N GLY A 38 24.50 -20.50 14.33
CA GLY A 38 24.29 -20.89 15.73
C GLY A 38 23.16 -20.13 16.43
N GLN A 39 21.92 -20.54 16.21
CA GLN A 39 20.85 -20.23 17.16
C GLN A 39 19.86 -21.39 17.23
N ASP A 40 19.89 -22.08 18.37
CA ASP A 40 18.84 -22.98 18.82
C ASP A 40 17.48 -22.28 18.67
N LEU A 41 16.63 -22.86 17.83
CA LEU A 41 15.24 -22.42 17.65
C LEU A 41 14.52 -22.48 19.01
N PRO A 42 13.97 -21.37 19.53
CA PRO A 42 13.18 -21.43 20.74
C PRO A 42 11.87 -22.22 20.48
N PRO A 43 11.37 -23.01 21.45
CA PRO A 43 10.27 -23.97 21.29
C PRO A 43 8.87 -23.36 21.00
N ASN A 44 8.79 -22.06 20.67
CA ASN A 44 7.54 -21.32 20.47
C ASN A 44 7.15 -21.10 18.99
N LEU A 45 7.67 -21.95 18.09
CA LEU A 45 7.33 -21.99 16.66
C LEU A 45 5.82 -21.92 16.31
N PRO A 46 4.87 -22.58 17.01
CA PRO A 46 3.46 -22.49 16.64
C PRO A 46 2.87 -21.09 16.85
N PHE A 47 3.39 -20.30 17.79
CA PHE A 47 2.88 -18.95 18.06
C PHE A 47 3.32 -17.92 17.01
N ALA A 48 4.55 -18.05 16.51
CA ALA A 48 5.08 -17.18 15.46
C ALA A 48 4.33 -17.35 14.12
N VAL A 49 3.97 -18.59 13.75
CA VAL A 49 3.26 -18.88 12.49
C VAL A 49 1.80 -18.42 12.56
N LEU A 50 1.10 -18.65 13.68
CA LEU A 50 -0.29 -18.20 13.88
C LEU A 50 -0.41 -16.66 13.94
N THR A 51 0.60 -15.98 14.49
CA THR A 51 0.60 -14.51 14.53
C THR A 51 0.89 -13.89 13.17
N LEU A 52 1.73 -14.52 12.35
CA LEU A 52 1.95 -14.09 10.97
C LEU A 52 0.70 -14.27 10.11
N SER A 53 0.02 -15.41 10.17
CA SER A 53 -1.23 -15.62 9.41
C SER A 53 -2.32 -14.62 9.79
N SER A 54 -2.43 -14.29 11.08
CA SER A 54 -3.37 -13.29 11.60
C SER A 54 -3.05 -11.86 11.11
N ILE A 55 -1.77 -11.48 11.01
CA ILE A 55 -1.37 -10.15 10.49
C ILE A 55 -1.73 -10.01 9.02
N HIS A 56 -1.40 -11.04 8.22
CA HIS A 56 -1.66 -11.03 6.79
C HIS A 56 -3.16 -10.93 6.50
N GLU A 57 -3.99 -11.63 7.27
CA GLU A 57 -5.44 -11.57 7.13
C GLU A 57 -6.02 -10.21 7.53
N GLU A 58 -5.59 -9.62 8.66
CA GLU A 58 -6.01 -8.26 9.05
C GLU A 58 -5.64 -7.23 7.97
N ILE A 59 -4.42 -7.32 7.41
CA ILE A 59 -3.96 -6.42 6.34
C ILE A 59 -4.74 -6.66 5.05
N ARG A 60 -5.02 -7.92 4.69
CA ARG A 60 -5.80 -8.29 3.50
C ARG A 60 -7.19 -7.66 3.56
N LEU A 61 -7.89 -7.81 4.68
CA LEU A 61 -9.23 -7.24 4.87
C LEU A 61 -9.24 -5.71 4.76
N VAL A 62 -8.22 -5.04 5.30
CA VAL A 62 -8.08 -3.58 5.15
C VAL A 62 -7.90 -3.22 3.68
N LYS A 63 -7.04 -3.93 2.95
CA LYS A 63 -6.80 -3.67 1.52
C LYS A 63 -8.04 -3.90 0.66
N GLU A 64 -8.77 -4.99 0.90
CA GLU A 64 -9.99 -5.32 0.16
C GLU A 64 -11.06 -4.26 0.38
N LYS A 65 -11.33 -3.92 1.64
CA LYS A 65 -12.31 -2.87 1.97
C LYS A 65 -11.94 -1.53 1.37
N THR A 66 -10.66 -1.13 1.44
CA THR A 66 -10.22 0.12 0.81
C THR A 66 -10.36 0.05 -0.71
N ALA A 67 -10.01 -1.06 -1.35
CA ALA A 67 -10.16 -1.20 -2.79
C ALA A 67 -11.62 -1.07 -3.24
N GLU A 68 -12.57 -1.64 -2.49
CA GLU A 68 -14.01 -1.46 -2.73
C GLU A 68 -14.43 0.01 -2.61
N GLU A 69 -14.01 0.71 -1.56
CA GLU A 69 -14.34 2.12 -1.35
C GLU A 69 -13.73 3.02 -2.42
N VAL A 70 -12.46 2.80 -2.77
CA VAL A 70 -11.77 3.53 -3.85
C VAL A 70 -12.47 3.29 -5.18
N GLN A 71 -12.86 2.05 -5.49
CA GLN A 71 -13.59 1.74 -6.72
C GLN A 71 -14.92 2.50 -6.80
N GLN A 72 -15.69 2.54 -5.70
CA GLN A 72 -16.93 3.31 -5.65
C GLN A 72 -16.70 4.82 -5.86
N LEU A 73 -15.60 5.36 -5.33
CA LEU A 73 -15.23 6.76 -5.53
C LEU A 73 -14.77 7.04 -6.96
N LEU A 74 -14.06 6.11 -7.59
CA LEU A 74 -13.66 6.19 -9.00
C LEU A 74 -14.86 6.15 -9.94
N ASP A 75 -15.84 5.28 -9.66
CA ASP A 75 -17.08 5.22 -10.44
C ASP A 75 -17.85 6.54 -10.36
N ARG A 76 -17.90 7.14 -9.17
CA ARG A 76 -18.49 8.47 -8.97
C ARG A 76 -17.72 9.56 -9.70
N LEU A 77 -16.39 9.49 -9.69
CA LEU A 77 -15.52 10.43 -10.40
C LEU A 77 -15.75 10.37 -11.91
N ALA A 78 -15.91 9.17 -12.47
CA ALA A 78 -16.22 8.99 -13.90
C ALA A 78 -17.59 9.60 -14.29
N SER A 79 -18.53 9.69 -13.35
CA SER A 79 -19.83 10.32 -13.53
C SER A 79 -19.89 11.80 -13.12
N ALA A 80 -18.78 12.38 -12.65
CA ALA A 80 -18.77 13.75 -12.15
C ALA A 80 -19.11 14.75 -13.26
N THR A 81 -19.97 15.72 -12.93
CA THR A 81 -20.46 16.70 -13.93
C THR A 81 -19.79 18.05 -13.80
N THR A 82 -19.09 18.30 -12.70
CA THR A 82 -18.42 19.57 -12.40
C THR A 82 -16.97 19.33 -11.98
N GLU A 83 -16.12 20.31 -12.25
CA GLU A 83 -14.72 20.28 -11.83
C GLU A 83 -14.58 20.28 -10.29
N GLU A 84 -15.42 21.05 -9.59
CA GLU A 84 -15.44 21.10 -8.12
C GLU A 84 -15.76 19.73 -7.51
N GLU A 85 -16.75 19.01 -8.07
CA GLU A 85 -17.10 17.65 -7.65
C GLU A 85 -15.96 16.66 -7.92
N ALA A 86 -15.32 16.75 -9.10
CA ALA A 86 -14.19 15.90 -9.45
C ALA A 86 -13.00 16.12 -8.49
N VAL A 87 -12.64 17.37 -8.21
CA VAL A 87 -11.56 17.71 -7.25
C VAL A 87 -11.89 17.20 -5.85
N ALA A 88 -13.14 17.34 -5.40
CA ALA A 88 -13.57 16.83 -4.10
C ALA A 88 -13.47 15.29 -4.00
N LEU A 89 -13.80 14.57 -5.08
CA LEU A 89 -13.70 13.12 -5.15
C LEU A 89 -12.25 12.64 -5.18
N VAL A 90 -11.37 13.29 -5.95
CA VAL A 90 -9.93 12.97 -5.96
C VAL A 90 -9.32 13.13 -4.57
N ARG A 91 -9.56 14.26 -3.90
CA ARG A 91 -9.10 14.48 -2.53
C ARG A 91 -9.61 13.43 -1.54
N ARG A 92 -10.81 12.90 -1.77
CA ARG A 92 -11.37 11.85 -0.93
C ARG A 92 -10.70 10.50 -1.18
N ILE A 93 -10.39 10.16 -2.43
CA ILE A 93 -9.63 8.96 -2.79
C ILE A 93 -8.26 8.99 -2.10
N GLU A 94 -7.52 10.09 -2.24
CA GLU A 94 -6.20 10.27 -1.62
C GLU A 94 -6.25 10.09 -0.09
N ARG A 95 -7.29 10.62 0.57
CA ARG A 95 -7.50 10.42 2.01
C ARG A 95 -7.75 8.96 2.38
N VAL A 96 -8.58 8.26 1.59
CA VAL A 96 -8.89 6.84 1.83
C VAL A 96 -7.63 5.97 1.68
N GLU A 97 -6.79 6.23 0.68
CA GLU A 97 -5.51 5.53 0.49
C GLU A 97 -4.49 5.85 1.61
N PHE A 98 -4.48 7.10 2.08
CA PHE A 98 -3.68 7.50 3.23
C PHE A 98 -4.12 6.77 4.52
N ASP A 99 -5.44 6.72 4.78
CA ASP A 99 -6.02 6.04 5.94
C ASP A 99 -5.77 4.52 5.90
N GLN A 100 -5.78 3.92 4.71
CA GLN A 100 -5.40 2.52 4.50
C GLN A 100 -3.95 2.28 4.96
N THR A 101 -3.03 3.12 4.49
CA THR A 101 -1.60 3.00 4.83
C THR A 101 -1.39 3.15 6.34
N LEU A 102 -2.02 4.15 6.96
CA LEU A 102 -1.99 4.30 8.42
C LEU A 102 -2.58 3.11 9.17
N SER A 103 -3.66 2.51 8.66
CA SER A 103 -4.29 1.35 9.27
C SER A 103 -3.38 0.12 9.22
N ILE A 104 -2.68 -0.10 8.10
CA ILE A 104 -1.69 -1.16 7.96
C ILE A 104 -0.54 -0.97 8.95
N LEU A 105 0.03 0.24 9.05
CA LEU A 105 1.09 0.54 10.01
C LEU A 105 0.64 0.32 11.46
N LYS A 106 -0.61 0.68 11.81
CA LYS A 106 -1.17 0.41 13.14
C LYS A 106 -1.28 -1.09 13.45
N ILE A 107 -1.70 -1.90 12.47
CA ILE A 107 -1.72 -3.37 12.60
C ILE A 107 -0.30 -3.88 12.84
N GLN A 108 0.67 -3.45 12.03
CA GLN A 108 2.07 -3.86 12.18
C GLN A 108 2.63 -3.47 13.56
N ILE A 109 2.37 -2.25 14.05
CA ILE A 109 2.79 -1.79 15.38
C ILE A 109 2.15 -2.65 16.48
N LYS A 110 0.84 -2.91 16.39
CA LYS A 110 0.08 -3.74 17.34
C LYS A 110 0.71 -5.11 17.48
N HIS A 111 1.08 -5.75 16.36
CA HIS A 111 1.67 -7.08 16.38
C HIS A 111 3.16 -7.08 16.75
N ALA A 112 3.95 -6.11 16.28
CA ALA A 112 5.34 -5.93 16.72
C ALA A 112 5.44 -5.76 18.24
N ARG A 113 4.49 -5.02 18.84
CA ARG A 113 4.39 -4.87 20.30
C ARG A 113 4.09 -6.20 21.01
N LYS A 114 3.14 -6.99 20.49
CA LYS A 114 2.82 -8.33 21.04
C LYS A 114 4.01 -9.29 20.94
N ALA A 115 4.82 -9.17 19.90
CA ALA A 115 6.01 -9.97 19.68
C ALA A 115 7.26 -9.48 20.44
N GLY A 116 7.16 -8.38 21.22
CA GLY A 116 8.30 -7.81 21.94
C GLY A 116 9.35 -7.12 21.05
N GLN A 117 9.02 -6.81 19.79
CA GLN A 117 9.92 -6.20 18.82
C GLN A 117 9.95 -4.67 18.97
N PHE A 118 10.48 -4.16 20.09
CA PHE A 118 10.41 -2.74 20.44
C PHE A 118 11.13 -1.80 19.46
N GLU A 119 12.26 -2.22 18.89
CA GLU A 119 12.96 -1.44 17.85
C GLU A 119 12.14 -1.33 16.56
N LEU A 120 11.39 -2.38 16.19
CA LEU A 120 10.46 -2.31 15.05
C LEU A 120 9.30 -1.36 15.37
N VAL A 121 8.73 -1.45 16.57
CA VAL A 121 7.67 -0.52 17.02
C VAL A 121 8.15 0.93 16.93
N ARG A 122 9.35 1.24 17.42
CA ARG A 122 9.92 2.59 17.38
C ARG A 122 10.10 3.11 15.96
N ARG A 123 10.59 2.27 15.05
CA ARG A 123 10.74 2.62 13.62
C ARG A 123 9.39 2.89 12.96
N LEU A 124 8.42 2.00 13.14
CA LEU A 124 7.07 2.17 12.58
C LEU A 124 6.36 3.40 13.16
N GLN A 125 6.53 3.70 14.45
CA GLN A 125 5.98 4.92 15.06
C GLN A 125 6.59 6.19 14.47
N LYS A 126 7.90 6.18 14.19
CA LYS A 126 8.57 7.30 13.52
C LYS A 126 8.05 7.50 12.10
N GLU A 127 7.80 6.42 11.38
CA GLU A 127 7.21 6.46 10.04
C GLU A 127 5.78 7.04 10.05
N VAL A 128 4.93 6.59 10.99
CA VAL A 128 3.60 7.19 11.21
C VAL A 128 3.71 8.69 11.52
N GLY A 129 4.65 9.09 12.38
CA GLY A 129 4.89 10.50 12.68
C GLY A 129 5.27 11.31 11.45
N ALA A 130 6.23 10.84 10.66
CA ALA A 130 6.67 11.50 9.43
C ALA A 130 5.55 11.62 8.39
N MET A 131 4.70 10.59 8.24
CA MET A 131 3.54 10.64 7.35
C MET A 131 2.54 11.71 7.77
N LEU A 132 2.25 11.82 9.07
CA LEU A 132 1.32 12.82 9.60
C LEU A 132 1.89 14.24 9.49
N GLU A 133 3.18 14.43 9.77
CA GLU A 133 3.87 15.71 9.59
C GLU A 133 3.81 16.18 8.13
N ASN A 134 4.04 15.28 7.18
CA ASN A 134 3.94 15.59 5.75
C ASN A 134 2.51 15.99 5.35
N GLN A 135 1.49 15.25 5.81
CA GLN A 135 0.08 15.61 5.58
C GLN A 135 -0.27 17.00 6.12
N ILE A 136 0.21 17.35 7.33
CA ILE A 136 -0.02 18.67 7.92
C ILE A 136 0.67 19.76 7.08
N GLN A 137 1.89 19.52 6.58
CA GLN A 137 2.61 20.47 5.73
C GLN A 137 1.91 20.69 4.39
N VAL A 138 1.45 19.62 3.73
CA VAL A 138 0.67 19.70 2.49
C VAL A 138 -0.60 20.50 2.73
N ALA A 139 -1.39 20.15 3.74
CA ALA A 139 -2.62 20.87 4.08
C ALA A 139 -2.37 22.36 4.41
N ALA A 140 -1.26 22.68 5.08
CA ALA A 140 -0.90 24.06 5.39
C ALA A 140 -0.45 24.87 4.15
N SER A 141 0.08 24.20 3.12
CA SER A 141 0.48 24.84 1.86
C SER A 141 -0.69 25.16 0.93
N GLU A 142 -1.78 24.37 1.00
CA GLU A 142 -3.00 24.59 0.20
C GLU A 142 -3.88 25.76 0.71
N VAL A 143 -3.60 26.28 1.91
CA VAL A 143 -4.37 27.37 2.56
C VAL A 143 -3.79 28.76 2.28
N ARG A 144 -2.60 28.86 1.65
CA ARG A 144 -1.92 30.13 1.32
C ARG A 144 -2.11 30.51 -0.14
#